data_AF-B5LPF2-F1
#
_entry.id   AF-B5LPF2-F1
#
_cell.length_a   1.000
_cell.length_b   1.000
_cell.length_c   1.000
_cell.angle_alpha   90.00
_cell.angle_beta   90.00
_cell.angle_gamma   90.00
#
_symmetry.space_group_name_H-M   'P 1'
#
loop_
_entity.id
_entity.type
_entity.pdbx_description
1 polymer ?
#
loop_
_entity_poly.entity_id
_entity_poly.type
_entity_poly.pdbx_seq_one_letter_code
_entity_poly.pdbx_strand_id
1 'polypeptide(L)'
;FYDWYCDLPNSFPEVWGEQTDVCECADWYNSKMVAVMGSNLNMTRTPDCHIFAESRYNGTKVIVFSPDFSQVAKYADQWIPLHAGSDGAFWMAVTHVILKEFYHEKKVPYFTNYIKRYSDSPYLIEIVNENGTYKPGRLVRANQISEYKDIPNGDWKFLNIDSNSGKLVVPKGSVGHRWDEKQGDWNLKYENSTDDSSYDPLLSLIESRDDILQVEFTEFGLDSKRLRGVPVKYIFTSEGRKIPVTTVFDLTMAQYGIDRGLRGDYPENYMDKDSSYTPAWQE
;
A
#
# COMPACT_ATOMS: atom_id res chain seq x y z
N PHE A 1 7.14 27.57 -4.00
CA PHE A 1 8.61 27.47 -4.02
C PHE A 1 9.06 26.02 -3.86
N TYR A 2 8.54 25.28 -2.87
CA TYR A 2 8.89 23.86 -2.65
C TYR A 2 8.47 22.94 -3.82
N ASP A 3 7.25 23.15 -4.32
CA ASP A 3 6.73 22.59 -5.56
C ASP A 3 7.57 22.94 -6.79
N TRP A 4 7.88 24.23 -6.96
CA TRP A 4 8.60 24.77 -8.11
C TRP A 4 10.03 24.21 -8.25
N TYR A 5 10.70 23.95 -7.14
CA TYR A 5 12.04 23.33 -7.14
C TYR A 5 12.00 21.81 -7.26
N CYS A 6 10.82 21.21 -7.33
CA CYS A 6 10.63 19.76 -7.34
C CYS A 6 11.16 19.07 -6.06
N ASP A 7 11.27 19.82 -4.96
CA ASP A 7 11.63 19.26 -3.65
C ASP A 7 10.41 18.70 -2.91
N LEU A 8 9.19 19.16 -3.26
CA LEU A 8 7.94 18.57 -2.80
C LEU A 8 7.78 17.17 -3.41
N PRO A 9 7.83 16.08 -2.62
CA PRO A 9 7.50 14.76 -3.12
C PRO A 9 5.99 14.63 -3.16
N ASN A 10 5.37 14.67 -4.34
CA ASN A 10 3.90 14.60 -4.49
C ASN A 10 3.29 13.34 -3.84
N SER A 11 4.06 12.26 -3.71
CA SER A 11 3.64 11.06 -2.99
C SER A 11 3.40 11.29 -1.49
N PHE A 12 4.04 12.29 -0.86
CA PHE A 12 3.88 12.56 0.57
C PHE A 12 2.45 13.04 0.88
N PRO A 13 1.92 14.09 0.21
CA PRO A 13 0.52 14.47 0.36
C PRO A 13 -0.47 13.37 -0.08
N GLU A 14 -0.14 12.59 -1.12
CA GLU A 14 -1.01 11.51 -1.60
C GLU A 14 -1.18 10.38 -0.59
N VAL A 15 -0.09 9.97 0.09
CA VAL A 15 -0.10 8.84 1.04
C VAL A 15 -0.52 9.27 2.45
N TRP A 16 -0.03 10.42 2.93
CA TRP A 16 -0.19 10.83 4.33
C TRP A 16 -1.01 12.10 4.53
N GLY A 17 -1.33 12.83 3.46
CA GLY A 17 -2.00 14.14 3.58
C GLY A 17 -1.12 15.20 4.26
N GLU A 18 0.20 15.03 4.22
CA GLU A 18 1.20 15.92 4.82
C GLU A 18 2.14 16.45 3.73
N GLN A 19 2.63 17.68 3.89
CA GLN A 19 3.55 18.30 2.93
C GLN A 19 4.84 17.49 2.82
N THR A 20 5.57 17.35 3.93
CA THR A 20 6.76 16.50 4.11
C THR A 20 7.12 16.51 5.59
N ASP A 21 7.22 15.34 6.20
CA ASP A 21 7.74 15.16 7.56
C ASP A 21 8.62 13.92 7.60
N VAL A 22 9.87 14.06 8.02
CA VAL A 22 10.87 12.99 7.96
C VAL A 22 11.63 12.89 9.27
N CYS A 23 12.18 11.72 9.57
CA CYS A 23 12.99 11.56 10.77
C CYS A 23 14.24 12.46 10.73
N GLU A 24 14.68 12.87 11.92
CA GLU A 24 15.95 13.56 12.07
C GLU A 24 17.13 12.64 11.73
N CYS A 25 18.28 13.23 11.40
CA CYS A 25 19.48 12.47 11.04
C CYS A 25 19.99 11.56 12.18
N ALA A 26 19.78 11.94 13.44
CA ALA A 26 20.14 11.11 14.59
C ALA A 26 19.42 9.75 14.58
N ASP A 27 18.21 9.68 14.02
CA ASP A 27 17.44 8.44 13.95
C ASP A 27 18.02 7.42 12.96
N TRP A 28 18.87 7.86 12.02
CA TRP A 28 19.59 6.93 11.13
C TRP A 28 20.44 5.92 11.89
N TYR A 29 20.95 6.31 13.07
CA TYR A 29 21.76 5.44 13.93
C TYR A 29 20.95 4.29 14.57
N ASN A 30 19.63 4.45 14.67
CA ASN A 30 18.72 3.45 15.24
C ASN A 30 18.35 2.34 14.25
N SER A 31 18.48 2.59 12.94
CA SER A 31 18.18 1.57 11.92
C SER A 31 19.22 0.44 11.93
N LYS A 32 18.82 -0.76 11.46
CA LYS A 32 19.73 -1.90 11.20
C LYS A 32 19.94 -2.18 9.72
N MET A 33 19.20 -1.50 8.86
CA MET A 33 19.38 -1.51 7.42
C MET A 33 19.02 -0.13 6.87
N VAL A 34 19.93 0.49 6.12
CA VAL A 34 19.67 1.78 5.45
C VAL A 34 19.89 1.61 3.95
N ALA A 35 18.83 1.89 3.18
CA ALA A 35 18.87 2.01 1.73
C ALA A 35 19.00 3.48 1.36
N VAL A 36 20.18 3.89 0.88
CA VAL A 36 20.41 5.25 0.38
C VAL A 36 20.06 5.28 -1.10
N MET A 37 18.90 5.85 -1.40
CA MET A 37 18.31 5.87 -2.74
C MET A 37 18.46 7.24 -3.39
N GLY A 38 19.34 7.37 -4.39
CA GLY A 38 19.50 8.63 -5.15
C GLY A 38 19.92 9.85 -4.31
N SER A 39 20.49 9.64 -3.12
CA SER A 39 20.89 10.71 -2.20
C SER A 39 22.40 10.71 -1.94
N ASN A 40 23.09 11.80 -2.28
CA ASN A 40 24.54 11.91 -2.15
C ASN A 40 24.93 12.62 -0.84
N LEU A 41 24.75 11.92 0.28
CA LEU A 41 24.86 12.47 1.64
C LEU A 41 26.14 13.27 1.91
N ASN A 42 27.29 12.83 1.38
CA ASN A 42 28.57 13.54 1.56
C ASN A 42 28.55 14.96 1.02
N MET A 43 27.87 15.19 -0.11
CA MET A 43 27.82 16.48 -0.78
C MET A 43 26.62 17.31 -0.34
N THR A 44 25.47 16.67 -0.18
CA THR A 44 24.21 17.40 0.00
C THR A 44 23.81 17.51 1.46
N ARG A 45 24.31 16.62 2.34
CA ARG A 45 24.04 16.45 3.79
C ARG A 45 25.34 16.26 4.60
N THR A 46 26.39 17.00 4.20
CA THR A 46 27.72 16.96 4.82
C THR A 46 27.71 17.00 6.35
N PRO A 47 26.97 17.89 7.04
CA PRO A 47 27.00 17.94 8.49
C PRO A 47 26.43 16.68 9.18
N ASP A 48 25.50 15.97 8.53
CA ASP A 48 24.82 14.81 9.11
C ASP A 48 25.47 13.48 8.70
N CYS A 49 26.30 13.49 7.66
CA CYS A 49 26.85 12.29 7.03
C CYS A 49 27.67 11.40 7.98
N HIS A 50 28.23 11.97 9.06
CA HIS A 50 28.97 11.19 10.05
C HIS A 50 28.05 10.18 10.76
N ILE A 51 26.79 10.55 11.07
CA ILE A 51 25.84 9.68 11.78
C ILE A 51 25.53 8.43 10.94
N PHE A 52 25.32 8.62 9.64
CA PHE A 52 25.15 7.54 8.68
C PHE A 52 26.39 6.62 8.65
N ALA A 53 27.60 7.19 8.53
CA ALA A 53 28.83 6.40 8.50
C ALA A 53 29.08 5.64 9.82
N GLU A 54 28.79 6.28 10.96
CA GLU A 54 28.96 5.74 12.31
C GLU A 54 27.92 4.66 12.63
N SER A 55 26.72 4.73 12.06
CA SER A 55 25.68 3.69 12.23
C SER A 55 26.17 2.30 11.85
N ARG A 56 27.14 2.20 10.93
CA ARG A 56 27.75 0.95 10.49
C ARG A 56 28.53 0.27 11.62
N TYR A 57 29.19 1.05 12.47
CA TYR A 57 29.85 0.52 13.67
C TYR A 57 28.84 -0.03 14.70
N ASN A 58 27.57 0.40 14.60
CA ASN A 58 26.43 -0.13 15.36
C ASN A 58 25.74 -1.34 14.67
N GLY A 59 26.41 -1.96 13.68
CA GLY A 59 25.92 -3.15 12.99
C GLY A 59 24.88 -2.87 11.90
N THR A 60 24.71 -1.61 11.48
CA THR A 60 23.79 -1.24 10.40
C THR A 60 24.33 -1.66 9.06
N LYS A 61 23.55 -2.42 8.29
CA LYS A 61 23.86 -2.71 6.88
C LYS A 61 23.47 -1.53 6.00
N VAL A 62 24.38 -1.08 5.17
CA VAL A 62 24.19 0.07 4.27
C VAL A 62 24.21 -0.39 2.81
N ILE A 63 23.17 -0.02 2.07
CA ILE A 63 23.06 -0.28 0.64
C ILE A 63 22.87 1.06 -0.07
N VAL A 64 23.69 1.33 -1.08
CA VAL A 64 23.62 2.56 -1.88
C VAL A 64 23.11 2.23 -3.27
N PHE A 65 22.06 2.92 -3.69
CA PHE A 65 21.47 2.84 -5.02
C PHE A 65 21.76 4.16 -5.74
N SER A 66 22.62 4.08 -6.75
CA SER A 66 23.09 5.24 -7.52
C SER A 66 23.59 4.76 -8.87
N PRO A 67 23.22 5.40 -10.00
CA PRO A 67 23.68 4.98 -11.33
C PRO A 67 25.20 5.04 -11.50
N ASP A 68 25.81 6.02 -10.86
CA ASP A 68 27.25 6.23 -10.77
C ASP A 68 27.80 5.76 -9.41
N PHE A 69 29.13 5.61 -9.34
CA PHE A 69 29.81 5.36 -8.07
C PHE A 69 29.92 6.65 -7.26
N SER A 70 28.79 7.10 -6.72
CA SER A 70 28.66 8.36 -6.00
C SER A 70 29.48 8.39 -4.71
N GLN A 71 29.78 9.57 -4.17
CA GLN A 71 30.67 9.69 -3.00
C GLN A 71 30.19 8.90 -1.77
N VAL A 72 28.88 8.77 -1.60
CA VAL A 72 28.28 7.99 -0.51
C VAL A 72 28.49 6.47 -0.68
N ALA A 73 28.67 5.99 -1.92
CA ALA A 73 28.89 4.57 -2.22
C ALA A 73 30.14 4.00 -1.54
N LYS A 74 31.14 4.84 -1.22
CA LYS A 74 32.34 4.42 -0.48
C LYS A 74 32.04 3.89 0.94
N TYR A 75 30.89 4.23 1.51
CA TYR A 75 30.44 3.73 2.81
C TYR A 75 29.57 2.47 2.69
N ALA A 76 29.14 2.09 1.48
CA ALA A 76 28.17 1.03 1.30
C ALA A 76 28.79 -0.34 1.55
N ASP A 77 28.01 -1.24 2.14
CA ASP A 77 28.32 -2.67 2.13
C ASP A 77 27.96 -3.28 0.77
N GLN A 78 27.00 -2.67 0.06
CA GLN A 78 26.63 -3.02 -1.31
C GLN A 78 26.25 -1.76 -2.11
N TRP A 79 26.79 -1.64 -3.31
CA TRP A 79 26.38 -0.64 -4.30
C TRP A 79 25.57 -1.30 -5.41
N ILE A 80 24.42 -0.72 -5.74
CA ILE A 80 23.52 -1.18 -6.80
C ILE A 80 23.42 -0.08 -7.87
N PRO A 81 24.03 -0.29 -9.05
CA PRO A 81 24.07 0.69 -10.13
C PRO A 81 22.81 0.66 -10.99
N LEU A 82 21.67 1.12 -10.44
CA LEU A 82 20.41 1.19 -11.20
C LEU A 82 20.52 2.19 -12.35
N HIS A 83 19.87 1.89 -13.49
CA HIS A 83 19.71 2.85 -14.56
C HIS A 83 18.88 4.05 -14.07
N ALA A 84 19.38 5.27 -14.32
CA ALA A 84 18.72 6.50 -13.86
C ALA A 84 17.27 6.56 -14.34
N GLY A 85 16.33 6.74 -13.40
CA GLY A 85 14.89 6.80 -13.69
C GLY A 85 14.19 5.44 -13.74
N SER A 86 14.91 4.32 -13.58
CA SER A 86 14.35 2.96 -13.51
C SER A 86 14.19 2.45 -12.07
N ASP A 87 14.45 3.33 -11.10
CA ASP A 87 14.35 3.13 -9.66
C ASP A 87 12.99 2.56 -9.22
N GLY A 88 11.91 3.03 -9.86
CA GLY A 88 10.55 2.55 -9.60
C GLY A 88 10.38 1.06 -9.93
N ALA A 89 10.98 0.57 -11.03
CA ALA A 89 10.91 -0.83 -11.41
C ALA A 89 11.59 -1.72 -10.33
N PHE A 90 12.75 -1.29 -9.84
CA PHE A 90 13.46 -1.96 -8.74
C PHE A 90 12.58 -2.10 -7.49
N TRP A 91 12.03 -0.99 -7.00
CA TRP A 91 11.21 -1.03 -5.78
C TRP A 91 9.90 -1.79 -5.98
N MET A 92 9.31 -1.77 -7.18
CA MET A 92 8.13 -2.59 -7.47
C MET A 92 8.45 -4.09 -7.44
N ALA A 93 9.62 -4.51 -7.93
CA ALA A 93 10.08 -5.90 -7.82
C ALA A 93 10.38 -6.32 -6.38
N VAL A 94 10.99 -5.43 -5.58
CA VAL A 94 11.16 -5.64 -4.13
C VAL A 94 9.80 -5.80 -3.44
N THR A 95 8.81 -4.95 -3.77
CA THR A 95 7.47 -5.06 -3.21
C THR A 95 6.79 -6.38 -3.59
N HIS A 96 6.95 -6.86 -4.82
CA HIS A 96 6.45 -8.18 -5.22
C HIS A 96 6.99 -9.30 -4.31
N VAL A 97 8.31 -9.33 -4.09
CA VAL A 97 8.95 -10.32 -3.20
C VAL A 97 8.44 -10.18 -1.76
N ILE A 98 8.32 -8.95 -1.24
CA ILE A 98 7.82 -8.72 0.12
C ILE A 98 6.38 -9.22 0.28
N LEU A 99 5.50 -8.89 -0.68
CA LEU A 99 4.10 -9.31 -0.65
C LEU A 99 3.98 -10.84 -0.75
N LYS A 100 4.75 -11.47 -1.63
CA LYS A 100 4.75 -12.94 -1.76
C LYS A 100 5.24 -13.61 -0.49
N GLU A 101 6.47 -13.32 -0.07
CA GLU A 101 7.11 -14.09 1.01
C GLU A 101 6.54 -13.76 2.38
N PHE A 102 6.28 -12.47 2.67
CA PHE A 102 5.95 -12.04 4.02
C PHE A 102 4.46 -11.74 4.25
N TYR A 103 3.65 -11.57 3.20
CA TYR A 103 2.20 -11.39 3.33
C TYR A 103 1.38 -12.58 2.82
N HIS A 104 1.88 -13.35 1.85
CA HIS A 104 1.17 -14.54 1.36
C HIS A 104 1.69 -15.84 1.98
N GLU A 105 2.97 -16.18 1.78
CA GLU A 105 3.54 -17.48 2.13
C GLU A 105 3.79 -17.61 3.63
N LYS A 106 4.62 -16.73 4.21
CA LYS A 106 4.99 -16.81 5.63
C LYS A 106 4.01 -16.09 6.57
N LYS A 107 3.40 -14.99 6.11
CA LYS A 107 2.52 -14.10 6.89
C LYS A 107 3.17 -13.61 8.20
N VAL A 108 4.03 -12.60 8.12
CA VAL A 108 4.72 -12.04 9.29
C VAL A 108 3.75 -11.23 10.16
N PRO A 109 3.50 -11.60 11.43
CA PRO A 109 2.47 -10.95 12.25
C PRO A 109 2.67 -9.44 12.43
N TYR A 110 3.91 -8.98 12.59
CA TYR A 110 4.20 -7.55 12.72
C TYR A 110 3.77 -6.77 11.47
N PHE A 111 4.09 -7.27 10.27
CA PHE A 111 3.74 -6.63 9.00
C PHE A 111 2.24 -6.61 8.78
N THR A 112 1.59 -7.75 9.00
CA THR A 112 0.13 -7.88 8.89
C THR A 112 -0.59 -6.94 9.85
N ASN A 113 -0.19 -6.93 11.13
CA ASN A 113 -0.83 -6.07 12.14
C ASN A 113 -0.61 -4.58 11.85
N TYR A 114 0.55 -4.21 11.29
CA TYR A 114 0.85 -2.84 10.90
C TYR A 114 -0.11 -2.37 9.81
N ILE A 115 -0.23 -3.09 8.69
CA ILE A 115 -1.07 -2.65 7.56
C ILE A 115 -2.57 -2.70 7.88
N LYS A 116 -3.00 -3.59 8.80
CA LYS A 116 -4.38 -3.58 9.30
C LYS A 116 -4.73 -2.27 9.99
N ARG A 117 -3.75 -1.64 10.64
CA ARG A 117 -3.97 -0.50 11.53
C ARG A 117 -3.68 0.85 10.88
N TYR A 118 -2.59 0.90 10.14
CA TYR A 118 -1.94 2.13 9.71
C TYR A 118 -1.99 2.32 8.19
N SER A 119 -2.79 1.53 7.49
CA SER A 119 -3.04 1.70 6.06
C SER A 119 -4.52 1.52 5.73
N ASP A 120 -4.87 1.88 4.51
CA ASP A 120 -6.17 1.64 3.89
C ASP A 120 -6.32 0.21 3.34
N SER A 121 -5.33 -0.67 3.51
CA SER A 121 -5.35 -2.07 3.05
C SER A 121 -6.67 -2.83 3.34
N PRO A 122 -7.32 -2.71 4.52
CA PRO A 122 -8.58 -3.41 4.80
C PRO A 122 -9.84 -2.76 4.19
N TYR A 123 -9.73 -1.56 3.62
CA TYR A 123 -10.87 -0.79 3.17
C TYR A 123 -11.47 -1.40 1.90
N LEU A 124 -12.79 -1.28 1.75
CA LEU A 124 -13.52 -1.84 0.63
C LEU A 124 -13.54 -0.91 -0.59
N ILE A 125 -13.24 -1.47 -1.76
CA ILE A 125 -13.35 -0.86 -3.08
C ILE A 125 -14.45 -1.56 -3.87
N GLU A 126 -15.32 -0.78 -4.53
CA GLU A 126 -16.26 -1.31 -5.52
C GLU A 126 -15.52 -1.70 -6.80
N ILE A 127 -15.77 -2.91 -7.32
CA ILE A 127 -15.33 -3.30 -8.65
C ILE A 127 -16.41 -2.90 -9.66
N VAL A 128 -16.06 -2.02 -10.59
CA VAL A 128 -16.99 -1.53 -11.62
C VAL A 128 -16.87 -2.34 -12.89
N ASN A 129 -17.99 -2.60 -13.56
CA ASN A 129 -18.02 -3.20 -14.89
C ASN A 129 -18.17 -2.09 -15.94
N GLU A 130 -17.12 -1.88 -16.72
CA GLU A 130 -17.11 -0.96 -17.85
C GLU A 130 -17.12 -1.77 -19.15
N ASN A 131 -18.27 -1.86 -19.81
CA ASN A 131 -18.44 -2.52 -21.11
C ASN A 131 -17.93 -3.97 -21.16
N GLY A 132 -18.13 -4.74 -20.08
CA GLY A 132 -17.69 -6.13 -19.96
C GLY A 132 -16.32 -6.31 -19.29
N THR A 133 -15.59 -5.23 -19.02
CA THR A 133 -14.30 -5.26 -18.32
C THR A 133 -14.47 -4.82 -16.87
N TYR A 134 -13.99 -5.61 -15.91
CA TYR A 134 -14.00 -5.23 -14.51
C TYR A 134 -12.76 -4.39 -14.18
N LYS A 135 -12.95 -3.29 -13.45
CA LYS A 135 -11.89 -2.39 -13.01
C LYS A 135 -12.06 -1.98 -11.55
N PRO A 136 -10.97 -1.63 -10.84
CA PRO A 136 -11.06 -1.00 -9.53
C PRO A 136 -11.81 0.34 -9.64
N GLY A 137 -12.86 0.49 -8.86
CA GLY A 137 -13.64 1.72 -8.74
C GLY A 137 -13.15 2.57 -7.58
N ARG A 138 -14.11 3.14 -6.84
CA ARG A 138 -13.84 3.98 -5.66
C ARG A 138 -13.96 3.17 -4.37
N LEU A 139 -13.37 3.68 -3.31
CA LEU A 139 -13.68 3.23 -1.95
C LEU A 139 -15.19 3.37 -1.70
N VAL A 140 -15.77 2.34 -1.07
CA VAL A 140 -17.20 2.32 -0.74
C VAL A 140 -17.44 3.28 0.41
N ARG A 141 -18.32 4.25 0.19
CA ARG A 141 -18.67 5.29 1.18
C ARG A 141 -19.72 4.75 2.13
N ALA A 142 -19.65 5.13 3.40
CA ALA A 142 -20.52 4.62 4.44
C ALA A 142 -22.00 4.90 4.15
N ASN A 143 -22.34 6.13 3.71
CA ASN A 143 -23.73 6.53 3.40
C ASN A 143 -24.37 5.75 2.22
N GLN A 144 -23.58 5.00 1.45
CA GLN A 144 -24.10 4.12 0.41
C GLN A 144 -24.74 2.85 1.00
N ILE A 145 -24.51 2.53 2.27
CA ILE A 145 -25.05 1.34 2.94
C ILE A 145 -26.22 1.74 3.82
N SER A 146 -27.33 1.00 3.75
CA SER A 146 -28.57 1.31 4.48
C SER A 146 -28.36 1.51 5.97
N GLU A 147 -27.50 0.72 6.60
CA GLU A 147 -27.18 0.81 8.04
C GLU A 147 -26.52 2.14 8.43
N TYR A 148 -25.77 2.76 7.52
CA TYR A 148 -24.99 3.98 7.77
C TYR A 148 -25.45 5.16 6.91
N LYS A 149 -26.66 5.08 6.32
CA LYS A 149 -27.17 6.07 5.38
C LYS A 149 -27.15 7.49 5.93
N ASP A 150 -27.51 7.64 7.20
CA ASP A 150 -27.65 8.93 7.89
C ASP A 150 -26.41 9.29 8.73
N ILE A 151 -25.28 8.59 8.54
CA ILE A 151 -24.06 8.91 9.29
C ILE A 151 -23.54 10.31 8.89
N PRO A 152 -23.20 11.19 9.85
CA PRO A 152 -22.65 12.51 9.55
C PRO A 152 -21.40 12.40 8.67
N ASN A 153 -21.28 13.30 7.68
CA ASN A 153 -20.18 13.30 6.70
C ASN A 153 -19.94 11.92 6.05
N GLY A 154 -20.99 11.12 5.84
CA GLY A 154 -20.88 9.73 5.39
C GLY A 154 -20.26 9.52 4.02
N ASP A 155 -20.22 10.56 3.18
CA ASP A 155 -19.44 10.54 1.93
C ASP A 155 -17.94 10.38 2.21
N TRP A 156 -17.45 10.87 3.34
CA TRP A 156 -16.03 10.94 3.70
C TRP A 156 -15.64 9.91 4.77
N LYS A 157 -16.45 8.86 4.90
CA LYS A 157 -16.24 7.71 5.78
C LYS A 157 -16.37 6.44 4.94
N PHE A 158 -15.56 5.44 5.24
CA PHE A 158 -15.44 4.25 4.42
C PHE A 158 -15.62 2.99 5.27
N LEU A 159 -15.59 1.82 4.63
CA LEU A 159 -15.98 0.57 5.25
C LEU A 159 -14.83 -0.43 5.32
N ASN A 160 -14.77 -1.12 6.46
CA ASN A 160 -14.04 -2.38 6.63
C ASN A 160 -15.04 -3.52 6.86
N ILE A 161 -14.53 -4.76 6.86
CA ILE A 161 -15.24 -5.93 7.39
C ILE A 161 -14.55 -6.35 8.68
N ASP A 162 -15.31 -6.64 9.72
CA ASP A 162 -14.79 -7.31 10.92
C ASP A 162 -14.56 -8.79 10.62
N SER A 163 -13.33 -9.26 10.83
CA SER A 163 -12.90 -10.63 10.53
C SER A 163 -13.62 -11.67 11.39
N ASN A 164 -14.05 -11.29 12.60
CA ASN A 164 -14.69 -12.20 13.56
C ASN A 164 -16.18 -12.40 13.25
N SER A 165 -16.90 -11.31 12.99
CA SER A 165 -18.35 -11.36 12.76
C SER A 165 -18.76 -11.38 11.29
N GLY A 166 -17.86 -11.00 10.38
CA GLY A 166 -18.15 -10.83 8.95
C GLY A 166 -19.02 -9.61 8.63
N LYS A 167 -19.29 -8.75 9.62
CA LYS A 167 -20.13 -7.55 9.45
C LYS A 167 -19.33 -6.39 8.89
N LEU A 168 -20.03 -5.49 8.20
CA LEU A 168 -19.49 -4.19 7.85
C LEU A 168 -19.29 -3.35 9.11
N VAL A 169 -18.27 -2.50 9.09
CA VAL A 169 -18.00 -1.51 10.13
C VAL A 169 -17.55 -0.21 9.49
N VAL A 170 -17.77 0.92 10.16
CA VAL A 170 -17.21 2.22 9.78
C VAL A 170 -16.04 2.50 10.73
N PRO A 171 -14.78 2.35 10.31
CA PRO A 171 -13.64 2.64 11.18
C PRO A 171 -13.60 4.12 11.59
N LYS A 172 -13.22 4.37 12.84
CA LYS A 172 -12.76 5.70 13.27
C LYS A 172 -11.57 6.18 12.43
N GLY A 173 -11.40 7.50 12.34
CA GLY A 173 -10.21 8.13 11.74
C GLY A 173 -10.32 8.58 10.28
N SER A 174 -11.34 8.15 9.52
CA SER A 174 -11.60 8.71 8.18
C SER A 174 -11.83 10.23 8.24
N VAL A 175 -11.50 10.98 7.18
CA VAL A 175 -11.53 12.46 7.18
C VAL A 175 -12.90 13.07 7.52
N GLY A 176 -14.00 12.36 7.26
CA GLY A 176 -15.33 12.77 7.72
C GLY A 176 -15.40 13.00 9.24
N HIS A 177 -14.73 12.15 10.03
CA HIS A 177 -14.69 12.29 11.50
C HIS A 177 -13.95 13.55 11.98
N ARG A 178 -13.03 14.09 11.18
CA ARG A 178 -12.27 15.29 11.53
C ARG A 178 -13.18 16.52 11.66
N TRP A 179 -14.26 16.55 10.89
CA TRP A 179 -15.15 17.69 10.75
C TRP A 179 -16.58 17.38 11.22
N ASP A 180 -16.77 16.28 11.94
CA ASP A 180 -18.05 15.99 12.60
C ASP A 180 -18.32 16.99 13.73
N GLU A 181 -19.61 17.26 14.01
CA GLU A 181 -19.98 18.05 15.19
C GLU A 181 -19.57 17.32 16.49
N LYS A 182 -19.78 15.99 16.53
CA LYS A 182 -19.28 15.13 17.60
C LYS A 182 -17.78 14.93 17.43
N GLN A 183 -17.02 15.41 18.39
CA GLN A 183 -15.57 15.27 18.43
C GLN A 183 -15.14 13.97 19.12
N GLY A 184 -13.92 13.50 18.82
CA GLY A 184 -13.28 12.37 19.50
C GLY A 184 -13.13 11.11 18.65
N ASP A 185 -13.79 11.02 17.49
CA ASP A 185 -13.76 9.83 16.62
C ASP A 185 -12.72 9.92 15.48
N TRP A 186 -12.01 11.04 15.36
CA TRP A 186 -10.87 11.18 14.44
C TRP A 186 -9.58 10.65 15.08
N ASN A 187 -9.45 9.32 15.13
CA ASN A 187 -8.30 8.61 15.70
C ASN A 187 -8.16 7.20 15.07
N LEU A 188 -7.06 6.50 15.37
CA LEU A 188 -6.75 5.16 14.83
C LEU A 188 -7.03 4.01 15.81
N LYS A 189 -8.07 4.14 16.64
CA LYS A 189 -8.54 3.03 17.48
C LYS A 189 -9.32 2.02 16.63
N TYR A 190 -9.19 0.73 16.95
CA TYR A 190 -9.99 -0.33 16.34
C TYR A 190 -11.38 -0.39 16.95
N GLU A 191 -12.14 0.67 16.71
CA GLU A 191 -13.50 0.82 17.17
C GLU A 191 -14.38 1.17 15.96
N ASN A 192 -15.57 0.57 15.90
CA ASN A 192 -16.60 0.99 14.98
C ASN A 192 -17.13 2.37 15.42
N SER A 193 -17.24 3.31 14.50
CA SER A 193 -17.56 4.71 14.81
C SER A 193 -18.99 4.91 15.32
N THR A 194 -19.89 3.95 15.07
CA THR A 194 -21.30 4.08 15.42
C THR A 194 -21.63 3.64 16.84
N ASP A 195 -20.86 2.71 17.41
CA ASP A 195 -21.18 2.09 18.72
C ASP A 195 -19.95 1.83 19.61
N ASP A 196 -18.77 2.29 19.21
CA ASP A 196 -17.50 2.12 19.91
C ASP A 196 -17.10 0.64 20.15
N SER A 197 -17.75 -0.31 19.45
CA SER A 197 -17.42 -1.72 19.56
C SER A 197 -16.05 -2.01 18.94
N SER A 198 -15.27 -2.86 19.61
CA SER A 198 -13.99 -3.33 19.07
C SER A 198 -14.22 -4.20 17.85
N TYR A 199 -13.36 -4.07 16.84
CA TYR A 199 -13.41 -4.93 15.64
C TYR A 199 -11.99 -5.31 15.20
N ASP A 200 -11.87 -6.39 14.43
CA ASP A 200 -10.60 -6.78 13.81
C ASP A 200 -10.71 -6.65 12.28
N PRO A 201 -9.98 -5.74 11.61
CA PRO A 201 -10.12 -5.55 10.17
C PRO A 201 -9.84 -6.84 9.39
N LEU A 202 -10.66 -7.18 8.40
CA LEU A 202 -10.36 -8.27 7.46
C LEU A 202 -9.48 -7.74 6.31
N LEU A 203 -8.27 -8.27 6.15
CA LEU A 203 -7.38 -7.86 5.05
C LEU A 203 -7.75 -8.46 3.71
N SER A 204 -8.10 -9.74 3.68
CA SER A 204 -8.27 -10.50 2.45
C SER A 204 -9.59 -11.21 2.47
N LEU A 205 -10.35 -11.07 1.39
CA LEU A 205 -11.58 -11.80 1.14
C LEU A 205 -11.32 -13.21 0.65
N ILE A 206 -10.07 -13.62 0.39
CA ILE A 206 -9.79 -14.89 -0.27
C ILE A 206 -10.53 -16.08 0.38
N GLU A 207 -10.54 -16.21 1.71
CA GLU A 207 -11.22 -17.32 2.40
C GLU A 207 -12.72 -17.12 2.60
N SER A 208 -13.23 -15.90 2.44
CA SER A 208 -14.64 -15.55 2.70
C SER A 208 -15.38 -15.04 1.47
N ARG A 209 -14.77 -15.12 0.28
CA ARG A 209 -15.28 -14.59 -0.98
C ARG A 209 -16.59 -15.24 -1.41
N ASP A 210 -17.41 -14.48 -2.12
CA ASP A 210 -18.60 -14.99 -2.79
C ASP A 210 -18.29 -15.37 -4.25
N ASP A 211 -17.35 -14.69 -4.89
CA ASP A 211 -16.91 -14.95 -6.28
C ASP A 211 -15.46 -14.48 -6.51
N ILE A 212 -14.91 -14.78 -7.70
CA ILE A 212 -13.63 -14.28 -8.22
C ILE A 212 -13.86 -13.59 -9.56
N LEU A 213 -13.71 -12.26 -9.60
CA LEU A 213 -13.81 -11.47 -10.82
C LEU A 213 -12.46 -11.34 -11.51
N GLN A 214 -12.45 -11.33 -12.84
CA GLN A 214 -11.24 -11.03 -13.63
C GLN A 214 -11.12 -9.52 -13.79
N VAL A 215 -10.23 -8.91 -13.01
CA VAL A 215 -10.02 -7.45 -12.98
C VAL A 215 -8.85 -7.10 -13.90
N GLU A 216 -9.04 -6.08 -14.74
CA GLU A 216 -8.02 -5.57 -15.65
C GLU A 216 -7.06 -4.63 -14.92
N PHE A 217 -5.77 -4.91 -15.05
CA PHE A 217 -4.68 -4.07 -14.59
C PHE A 217 -3.83 -3.63 -15.78
N THR A 218 -3.43 -2.36 -15.79
CA THR A 218 -2.54 -1.81 -16.82
C THR A 218 -1.10 -1.98 -16.39
N GLU A 219 -0.30 -2.64 -17.23
CA GLU A 219 1.11 -2.90 -17.03
C GLU A 219 1.93 -1.95 -17.92
N PHE A 220 2.13 -0.72 -17.44
CA PHE A 220 2.74 0.35 -18.23
C PHE A 220 4.15 0.01 -18.75
N GLY A 221 4.96 -0.71 -17.97
CA GLY A 221 6.32 -1.08 -18.37
C GLY A 221 6.38 -2.07 -19.53
N LEU A 222 5.30 -2.81 -19.77
CA LEU A 222 5.17 -3.78 -20.86
C LEU A 222 4.18 -3.35 -21.94
N ASP A 223 3.61 -2.15 -21.82
CA ASP A 223 2.52 -1.64 -22.67
C ASP A 223 1.41 -2.70 -22.88
N SER A 224 1.00 -3.35 -21.79
CA SER A 224 0.05 -4.44 -21.84
C SER A 224 -1.02 -4.34 -20.76
N LYS A 225 -2.03 -5.20 -20.88
CA LYS A 225 -3.11 -5.33 -19.91
C LYS A 225 -3.16 -6.77 -19.44
N ARG A 226 -3.35 -6.95 -18.13
CA ARG A 226 -3.45 -8.26 -17.49
C ARG A 226 -4.80 -8.42 -16.81
N LEU A 227 -5.43 -9.58 -16.97
CA LEU A 227 -6.64 -9.95 -16.26
C LEU A 227 -6.29 -10.86 -15.10
N ARG A 228 -6.49 -10.40 -13.87
CA ARG A 228 -6.16 -11.16 -12.66
C ARG A 228 -7.37 -11.38 -11.79
N GLY A 229 -7.47 -12.58 -11.21
CA GLY A 229 -8.57 -12.97 -10.34
C GLY A 229 -8.53 -12.24 -9.01
N VAL A 230 -9.56 -11.44 -8.72
CA VAL A 230 -9.71 -10.74 -7.45
C VAL A 230 -10.88 -11.35 -6.67
N PRO A 231 -10.69 -11.79 -5.42
CA PRO A 231 -11.77 -12.30 -4.60
C PRO A 231 -12.72 -11.16 -4.22
N VAL A 232 -14.02 -11.37 -4.42
CA VAL A 232 -15.02 -10.35 -4.11
C VAL A 232 -16.11 -10.87 -3.18
N LYS A 233 -16.72 -9.95 -2.44
CA LYS A 233 -18.02 -10.13 -1.80
C LYS A 233 -19.06 -9.26 -2.49
N TYR A 234 -20.32 -9.66 -2.41
CA TYR A 234 -21.41 -8.82 -2.87
C TYR A 234 -22.12 -8.16 -1.69
N ILE A 235 -22.24 -6.84 -1.76
CA ILE A 235 -23.02 -6.06 -0.80
C ILE A 235 -24.14 -5.29 -1.51
N PHE A 236 -25.13 -4.85 -0.74
CA PHE A 236 -26.26 -4.08 -1.26
C PHE A 236 -26.13 -2.62 -0.84
N THR A 237 -26.28 -1.71 -1.80
CA THR A 237 -26.40 -0.28 -1.52
C THR A 237 -27.78 0.04 -0.96
N SER A 238 -27.94 1.23 -0.38
CA SER A 238 -29.20 1.78 0.11
C SER A 238 -30.25 1.97 -0.98
N GLU A 239 -29.82 1.99 -2.25
CA GLU A 239 -30.67 2.03 -3.44
C GLU A 239 -31.05 0.62 -3.94
N GLY A 240 -30.62 -0.44 -3.26
CA GLY A 240 -30.89 -1.83 -3.63
C GLY A 240 -29.99 -2.39 -4.73
N ARG A 241 -28.94 -1.66 -5.16
CA ARG A 241 -27.96 -2.18 -6.13
C ARG A 241 -27.06 -3.20 -5.45
N LYS A 242 -26.88 -4.36 -6.08
CA LYS A 242 -25.88 -5.35 -5.68
C LYS A 242 -24.54 -4.99 -6.32
N ILE A 243 -23.54 -4.67 -5.50
CA ILE A 243 -22.19 -4.28 -5.97
C ILE A 243 -21.14 -5.31 -5.51
N PRO A 244 -20.19 -5.71 -6.39
CA PRO A 244 -19.03 -6.49 -5.97
C PRO A 244 -18.00 -5.57 -5.30
N VAL A 245 -17.49 -6.00 -4.17
CA VAL A 245 -16.46 -5.29 -3.40
C VAL A 245 -15.28 -6.20 -3.09
N THR A 246 -14.09 -5.61 -3.03
CA THR A 246 -12.84 -6.24 -2.62
C THR A 246 -12.11 -5.35 -1.63
N THR A 247 -11.11 -5.85 -0.92
CA THR A 247 -10.23 -4.98 -0.12
C THR A 247 -9.16 -4.33 -1.01
N VAL A 248 -8.64 -3.18 -0.56
CA VAL A 248 -7.43 -2.56 -1.14
C VAL A 248 -6.27 -3.55 -1.16
N PHE A 249 -6.10 -4.33 -0.08
CA PHE A 249 -5.07 -5.36 0.01
C PHE A 249 -5.16 -6.40 -1.10
N ASP A 250 -6.35 -6.95 -1.36
CA ASP A 250 -6.55 -7.94 -2.42
C ASP A 250 -6.25 -7.36 -3.81
N LEU A 251 -6.60 -6.09 -4.04
CA LEU A 251 -6.25 -5.37 -5.26
C LEU A 251 -4.75 -5.16 -5.39
N THR A 252 -4.07 -4.78 -4.32
CA THR A 252 -2.61 -4.62 -4.31
C THR A 252 -1.91 -5.95 -4.59
N MET A 253 -2.36 -7.05 -3.97
CA MET A 253 -1.82 -8.39 -4.25
C MET A 253 -2.02 -8.78 -5.72
N ALA A 254 -3.16 -8.43 -6.32
CA ALA A 254 -3.41 -8.68 -7.74
C ALA A 254 -2.59 -7.76 -8.66
N GLN A 255 -2.49 -6.45 -8.37
CA GLN A 255 -1.68 -5.50 -9.13
C GLN A 255 -0.21 -5.94 -9.16
N TYR A 256 0.33 -6.37 -8.02
CA TYR A 256 1.72 -6.85 -7.93
C TYR A 256 1.92 -8.29 -8.41
N GLY A 257 0.90 -8.94 -8.97
CA GLY A 257 1.05 -10.27 -9.55
C GLY A 257 1.35 -11.36 -8.51
N ILE A 258 0.80 -11.27 -7.32
CA ILE A 258 0.99 -12.31 -6.31
C ILE A 258 -0.04 -13.42 -6.53
N ASP A 259 0.40 -14.55 -7.08
CA ASP A 259 -0.44 -15.73 -7.18
C ASP A 259 -0.75 -16.26 -5.77
N ARG A 260 -2.05 -16.40 -5.50
CA ARG A 260 -2.58 -16.93 -4.24
C ARG A 260 -3.51 -18.13 -4.49
N GLY A 261 -3.33 -18.82 -5.62
CA GLY A 261 -4.22 -19.88 -6.11
C GLY A 261 -5.44 -19.34 -6.84
N LEU A 262 -5.33 -18.14 -7.45
CA LEU A 262 -6.43 -17.47 -8.15
C LEU A 262 -6.17 -17.53 -9.66
N ARG A 263 -7.23 -17.69 -10.46
CA ARG A 263 -7.12 -17.72 -11.93
C ARG A 263 -6.76 -16.35 -12.51
N GLY A 264 -6.09 -16.34 -13.65
CA GLY A 264 -5.75 -15.14 -14.41
C GLY A 264 -4.27 -15.07 -14.74
N ASP A 265 -3.82 -13.92 -15.24
CA ASP A 265 -2.46 -13.67 -15.72
C ASP A 265 -1.51 -13.35 -14.55
N TYR A 266 -1.34 -14.30 -13.65
CA TYR A 266 -0.35 -14.24 -12.58
C TYR A 266 1.01 -14.81 -13.05
N PRO A 267 2.15 -14.23 -12.63
CA PRO A 267 3.46 -14.77 -12.92
C PRO A 267 3.65 -16.17 -12.32
N GLU A 268 4.28 -17.05 -13.08
CA GLU A 268 4.56 -18.42 -12.60
C GLU A 268 5.58 -18.43 -11.45
N ASN A 269 6.59 -17.56 -11.53
CA ASN A 269 7.68 -17.46 -10.56
C ASN A 269 8.46 -16.14 -10.77
N TYR A 270 9.51 -15.94 -9.97
CA TYR A 270 10.35 -14.73 -10.04
C TYR A 270 11.11 -14.56 -11.36
N MET A 271 11.28 -15.62 -12.14
CA MET A 271 11.99 -15.60 -13.42
C MET A 271 11.09 -15.23 -14.61
N ASP A 272 9.80 -14.99 -14.38
CA ASP A 272 8.87 -14.59 -15.44
C ASP A 272 9.07 -13.11 -15.80
N LYS A 273 9.89 -12.86 -16.82
CA LYS A 273 10.21 -11.53 -17.35
C LYS A 273 9.04 -10.84 -18.06
N ASP A 274 8.03 -11.60 -18.48
CA ASP A 274 6.90 -11.09 -19.28
C ASP A 274 5.73 -10.66 -18.37
N SER A 275 5.89 -10.74 -17.06
CA SER A 275 4.94 -10.30 -16.05
C SER A 275 5.52 -9.13 -15.25
N SER A 276 4.80 -8.01 -15.21
CA SER A 276 5.30 -6.82 -14.50
C SER A 276 5.57 -7.11 -13.03
N TYR A 277 6.58 -6.42 -12.50
CA TYR A 277 6.98 -6.42 -11.08
C TYR A 277 7.63 -7.72 -10.58
N THR A 278 7.93 -8.70 -11.43
CA THR A 278 8.81 -9.79 -11.01
C THR A 278 10.27 -9.32 -10.94
N PRO A 279 11.15 -10.00 -10.18
CA PRO A 279 12.58 -9.75 -10.22
C PRO A 279 13.17 -9.81 -11.64
N ALA A 280 12.82 -10.81 -12.45
CA ALA A 280 13.34 -10.94 -13.81
C ALA A 280 12.75 -9.94 -14.82
N TRP A 281 11.58 -9.37 -14.57
CA TRP A 281 11.05 -8.26 -15.36
C TRP A 281 11.86 -6.97 -15.17
N GLN A 282 12.36 -6.78 -13.96
CA GLN A 282 13.10 -5.58 -13.59
C GLN A 282 14.56 -5.60 -14.04
N GLU A 283 15.19 -6.78 -14.07
CA GLU A 283 16.58 -7.02 -14.47
C GLU A 283 16.86 -6.66 -15.94
#